data_AF-A0A0V8SGN9-F1
#
_entry.id   AF-A0A0V8SGN9-F1
#
_cell.length_a   1.000
_cell.length_b   1.000
_cell.length_c   1.000
_cell.angle_alpha   90.00
_cell.angle_beta   90.00
_cell.angle_gamma   90.00
#
_symmetry.space_group_name_H-M   'P 1'
#
loop_
_entity.id
_entity.type
_entity.pdbx_description
1 polymer ?
#
loop_
_entity_poly.entity_id
_entity_poly.type
_entity_poly.pdbx_seq_one_letter_code
_entity_poly.pdbx_strand_id
1 'polypeptide(L)'
;MTDTILVLAEDTLAASDVQHIVDLHADETLAYRVLVPADTDRPLVPWIVDALSMGELKEAWERATGHEPSRTQARQTAAEQVAGSVAAFVAAGREATGEITEDDPLPALRGAVAGGGVREVVVVTYPHMVEDTFHTDWASRARDELHVPVLHLYSGTSELG
;
A
#
# COMPACT_ATOMS: atom_id res chain seq x y z
N MET A 1 17.84 15.40 -14.16
CA MET A 1 17.73 14.51 -13.00
C MET A 1 16.30 14.03 -13.03
N THR A 2 16.04 12.73 -13.07
CA THR A 2 14.67 12.22 -13.12
C THR A 2 14.16 12.15 -11.69
N ASP A 3 13.26 13.06 -11.34
CA ASP A 3 12.66 13.08 -10.00
C ASP A 3 11.66 11.92 -9.88
N THR A 4 11.87 11.08 -8.87
CA THR A 4 11.04 9.91 -8.55
C THR A 4 10.07 10.26 -7.42
N ILE A 5 8.83 9.82 -7.54
CA ILE A 5 7.85 9.80 -6.45
C ILE A 5 7.78 8.38 -5.90
N LEU A 6 8.00 8.24 -4.60
CA LEU A 6 7.73 6.98 -3.90
C LEU A 6 6.26 6.92 -3.54
N VAL A 7 5.60 5.81 -3.87
CA VAL A 7 4.19 5.60 -3.56
C VAL A 7 4.09 4.37 -2.66
N LEU A 8 3.88 4.59 -1.36
CA LEU A 8 3.57 3.51 -0.42
C LEU A 8 2.06 3.26 -0.48
N ALA A 9 1.66 2.07 -0.90
CA ALA A 9 0.24 1.71 -1.00
C ALA A 9 -0.07 0.52 -0.08
N GLU A 10 -1.18 0.62 0.65
CA GLU A 10 -1.69 -0.46 1.50
C GLU A 10 -2.21 -1.66 0.67
N ASP A 11 -2.64 -1.43 -0.57
CA ASP A 11 -3.15 -2.43 -1.52
C ASP A 11 -2.95 -1.92 -2.96
N THR A 12 -3.47 -2.64 -3.93
CA THR A 12 -3.53 -2.27 -5.35
C THR A 12 -4.19 -0.91 -5.51
N LEU A 13 -3.46 0.03 -6.11
CA LEU A 13 -4.00 1.35 -6.43
C LEU A 13 -5.12 1.26 -7.45
N ALA A 14 -6.24 1.92 -7.17
CA ALA A 14 -7.28 2.11 -8.16
C ALA A 14 -6.83 3.09 -9.25
N ALA A 15 -7.41 2.99 -10.45
CA ALA A 15 -7.12 3.93 -11.53
C ALA A 15 -7.40 5.40 -11.15
N SER A 16 -8.41 5.64 -10.30
CA SER A 16 -8.71 6.97 -9.75
C SER A 16 -7.60 7.48 -8.85
N ASP A 17 -7.00 6.61 -8.02
CA ASP A 17 -5.93 6.98 -7.09
C ASP A 17 -4.69 7.39 -7.88
N VAL A 18 -4.33 6.59 -8.90
CA VAL A 18 -3.24 6.90 -9.83
C VAL A 18 -3.49 8.23 -10.54
N GLN A 19 -4.70 8.46 -11.06
CA GLN A 19 -5.01 9.71 -11.74
C GLN A 19 -4.85 10.91 -10.81
N HIS A 20 -5.35 10.83 -9.57
CA HIS A 20 -5.16 11.88 -8.57
C HIS A 20 -3.67 12.16 -8.31
N ILE A 21 -2.85 11.12 -8.11
CA ILE A 21 -1.40 11.26 -7.91
C ILE A 21 -0.75 11.96 -9.10
N VAL A 22 -1.11 11.55 -10.31
CA VAL A 22 -0.58 12.11 -11.55
C VAL A 22 -0.98 13.57 -11.75
N ASP A 23 -2.21 13.94 -11.40
CA ASP A 23 -2.73 15.28 -11.57
C ASP A 23 -2.05 16.31 -10.65
N LEU A 24 -1.49 15.89 -9.51
CA LEU A 24 -0.68 16.74 -8.64
C LEU A 24 0.57 17.29 -9.34
N HIS A 25 1.06 16.59 -10.35
CA HIS A 25 2.23 16.95 -11.13
C HIS A 25 1.94 16.85 -12.63
N ALA A 26 0.77 17.32 -13.06
CA ALA A 26 0.29 17.18 -14.43
C ALA A 26 1.28 17.72 -15.48
N ASP A 27 1.98 18.81 -15.16
CA ASP A 27 2.93 19.48 -16.05
C ASP A 27 4.34 18.85 -16.06
N GLU A 28 4.56 17.79 -15.28
CA GLU A 28 5.87 17.14 -15.13
C GLU A 28 5.87 15.68 -15.61
N THR A 29 7.04 15.21 -16.05
CA THR A 29 7.26 13.81 -16.40
C THR A 29 8.12 13.16 -15.32
N LEU A 30 7.46 12.54 -14.35
CA LEU A 30 8.07 11.90 -13.19
C LEU A 30 8.03 10.38 -13.33
N ALA A 31 9.00 9.72 -12.69
CA ALA A 31 8.98 8.28 -12.49
C ALA A 31 8.34 7.94 -11.14
N TYR A 32 7.67 6.81 -11.07
CA TYR A 32 7.01 6.33 -9.85
C TYR A 32 7.64 5.03 -9.39
N ARG A 33 7.79 4.85 -8.07
CA ARG A 33 8.16 3.56 -7.48
C ARG A 33 7.14 3.20 -6.42
N VAL A 34 6.39 2.15 -6.69
CA VAL A 34 5.33 1.65 -5.81
C VAL A 34 5.92 0.66 -4.81
N LEU A 35 5.64 0.88 -3.54
CA LEU A 35 5.99 0.02 -2.43
C LEU A 35 4.71 -0.54 -1.83
N VAL A 36 4.64 -1.86 -1.66
CA VAL A 36 3.54 -2.53 -0.97
C VAL A 36 4.13 -3.45 0.10
N PRO A 37 3.74 -3.29 1.38
CA PRO A 37 4.16 -4.21 2.45
C PRO A 37 3.61 -5.61 2.21
N ALA A 38 4.45 -6.64 2.44
CA ALA A 38 3.97 -8.01 2.54
C ALA A 38 3.23 -8.19 3.85
N ASP A 39 1.93 -7.94 3.87
CA ASP A 39 1.08 -8.02 5.07
C ASP A 39 0.99 -9.46 5.60
N THR A 40 1.81 -9.78 6.61
CA THR A 40 1.80 -11.10 7.26
C THR A 40 0.87 -11.18 8.47
N ASP A 41 0.34 -10.05 8.94
CA ASP A 41 -0.43 -9.96 10.20
C ASP A 41 -1.96 -9.97 9.97
N ARG A 42 -2.47 -9.80 8.75
CA ARG A 42 -3.93 -9.88 8.50
C ARG A 42 -4.47 -11.30 8.56
N PRO A 43 -5.44 -11.62 9.44
CA PRO A 43 -6.18 -12.87 9.32
C PRO A 43 -6.98 -12.87 8.00
N LEU A 44 -6.88 -13.95 7.22
CA LEU A 44 -7.62 -14.13 5.97
C LEU A 44 -9.13 -14.28 6.27
N VAL A 45 -9.86 -13.17 6.37
CA VAL A 45 -11.32 -13.15 6.56
C VAL A 45 -12.18 -13.62 5.35
N PRO A 46 -11.72 -13.73 4.08
CA PRO A 46 -12.63 -14.00 2.96
C PRO A 46 -13.39 -15.34 2.97
N TRP A 47 -13.05 -16.31 3.83
CA TRP A 47 -13.69 -17.63 3.81
C TRP A 47 -14.82 -17.83 4.82
N ILE A 48 -15.08 -16.86 5.69
CA ILE A 48 -16.07 -17.01 6.79
C ILE A 48 -17.52 -16.86 6.30
N VAL A 49 -17.77 -16.26 5.12
CA VAL A 49 -19.14 -16.03 4.64
C VAL A 49 -19.86 -17.35 4.26
N ASP A 50 -19.13 -18.38 3.81
CA ASP A 50 -19.71 -19.69 3.46
C ASP A 50 -20.02 -20.58 4.69
N ALA A 51 -19.38 -20.33 5.83
CA ALA A 51 -19.52 -21.17 7.04
C ALA A 51 -20.74 -20.82 7.90
N LEU A 52 -21.38 -19.67 7.66
CA LEU A 52 -22.53 -19.19 8.45
C LEU A 52 -23.78 -20.07 8.32
N SER A 53 -23.79 -21.05 7.41
CA SER A 53 -24.93 -21.94 7.19
C SER A 53 -24.94 -23.24 8.03
N MET A 54 -23.90 -23.55 8.82
CA MET A 54 -23.76 -24.90 9.43
C MET A 54 -23.58 -24.97 10.95
N GLY A 55 -23.73 -23.87 11.71
CA GLY A 55 -23.78 -23.92 13.18
C GLY A 55 -22.45 -24.27 13.89
N GLU A 56 -21.35 -24.40 13.14
CA GLU A 56 -20.01 -24.77 13.60
C GLU A 56 -19.13 -23.52 13.86
N LEU A 57 -19.68 -22.50 14.54
CA LEU A 57 -19.02 -21.19 14.68
C LEU A 57 -17.66 -21.28 15.37
N LYS A 58 -17.52 -22.13 16.40
CA LYS A 58 -16.31 -22.24 17.21
C LYS A 58 -15.16 -22.96 16.50
N GLU A 59 -15.44 -24.08 15.83
CA GLU A 59 -14.40 -24.84 15.13
C GLU A 59 -13.99 -24.19 13.79
N ALA A 60 -14.94 -23.53 13.10
CA ALA A 60 -14.62 -22.70 11.95
C ALA A 60 -13.75 -21.51 12.36
N TRP A 61 -14.06 -20.86 13.48
CA TRP A 61 -13.25 -19.76 14.03
C TRP A 61 -11.85 -20.25 14.42
N GLU A 62 -11.69 -21.37 15.13
CA GLU A 62 -10.38 -21.91 15.52
C GLU A 62 -9.50 -22.30 14.30
N ARG A 63 -10.11 -22.76 13.19
CA ARG A 63 -9.41 -22.99 11.91
C ARG A 63 -9.05 -21.69 11.17
N ALA A 64 -9.86 -20.63 11.32
CA ALA A 64 -9.65 -19.29 10.75
C ALA A 64 -8.61 -18.47 11.47
N THR A 65 -8.63 -18.48 12.80
CA THR A 65 -7.70 -17.72 13.62
C THR A 65 -6.32 -18.38 13.71
N GLY A 66 -6.15 -19.61 13.22
CA GLY A 66 -4.88 -20.34 13.26
C GLY A 66 -3.97 -20.18 12.04
N HIS A 67 -4.40 -19.45 11.00
CA HIS A 67 -3.64 -19.27 9.76
C HIS A 67 -3.49 -17.78 9.45
N GLU A 68 -2.60 -17.12 10.20
CA GLU A 68 -1.85 -15.98 9.63
C GLU A 68 -1.38 -16.39 8.22
N PRO A 69 -1.51 -15.53 7.20
CA PRO A 69 -1.05 -15.86 5.86
C PRO A 69 0.39 -16.33 5.97
N SER A 70 0.67 -17.52 5.43
CA SER A 70 2.07 -17.97 5.39
C SER A 70 2.86 -16.87 4.70
N ARG A 71 4.06 -16.51 5.20
CA ARG A 71 4.88 -15.43 4.63
C ARG A 71 4.97 -15.47 3.09
N THR A 72 4.94 -16.66 2.51
CA THR A 72 4.88 -16.88 1.05
C THR A 72 3.58 -16.35 0.42
N GLN A 73 2.41 -16.62 1.01
CA GLN A 73 1.13 -16.12 0.54
C GLN A 73 1.05 -14.60 0.66
N ALA A 74 1.46 -14.02 1.80
CA ALA A 74 1.50 -12.57 1.99
C ALA A 74 2.35 -11.88 0.90
N ARG A 75 3.56 -12.43 0.63
CA ARG A 75 4.42 -11.92 -0.44
C ARG A 75 3.82 -12.10 -1.83
N GLN A 76 3.09 -13.19 -2.09
CA GLN A 76 2.41 -13.38 -3.37
C GLN A 76 1.30 -12.34 -3.57
N THR A 77 0.48 -12.11 -2.55
CA THR A 77 -0.57 -11.07 -2.57
C THR A 77 0.06 -9.69 -2.81
N ALA A 78 1.11 -9.33 -2.06
CA ALA A 78 1.82 -8.07 -2.28
C ALA A 78 2.41 -7.96 -3.70
N ALA A 79 2.92 -9.06 -4.27
CA ALA A 79 3.40 -9.07 -5.66
C ALA A 79 2.28 -8.77 -6.67
N GLU A 80 1.10 -9.34 -6.47
CA GLU A 80 -0.09 -9.07 -7.30
C GLU A 80 -0.52 -7.60 -7.17
N GLN A 81 -0.51 -7.05 -5.96
CA GLN A 81 -0.86 -5.66 -5.66
C GLN A 81 0.12 -4.66 -6.28
N VAL A 82 1.42 -4.93 -6.18
CA VAL A 82 2.47 -4.15 -6.83
C VAL A 82 2.28 -4.18 -8.34
N ALA A 83 2.08 -5.37 -8.93
CA ALA A 83 1.92 -5.52 -10.36
C ALA A 83 0.69 -4.75 -10.88
N GLY A 84 -0.45 -4.84 -10.18
CA GLY A 84 -1.65 -4.08 -10.51
C GLY A 84 -1.45 -2.56 -10.43
N SER A 85 -0.77 -2.09 -9.39
CA SER A 85 -0.47 -0.66 -9.19
C SER A 85 0.47 -0.11 -10.27
N VAL A 86 1.53 -0.85 -10.60
CA VAL A 86 2.46 -0.48 -11.69
C VAL A 86 1.72 -0.46 -13.02
N ALA A 87 0.86 -1.44 -13.30
CA ALA A 87 0.06 -1.47 -14.52
C ALA A 87 -0.88 -0.26 -14.60
N ALA A 88 -1.46 0.19 -13.49
CA ALA A 88 -2.30 1.38 -13.44
C ALA A 88 -1.52 2.66 -13.78
N PHE A 89 -0.30 2.85 -13.24
CA PHE A 89 0.56 3.98 -13.64
C PHE A 89 0.97 3.93 -15.11
N VAL A 90 1.31 2.75 -15.62
CA VAL A 90 1.65 2.57 -17.05
C VAL A 90 0.46 2.89 -17.95
N ALA A 91 -0.75 2.48 -17.55
CA ALA A 91 -1.98 2.82 -18.27
C ALA A 91 -2.27 4.33 -18.27
N ALA A 92 -1.85 5.04 -17.22
CA ALA A 92 -1.88 6.51 -17.13
C ALA A 92 -0.71 7.19 -17.87
N GLY A 93 0.12 6.43 -18.61
CA GLY A 93 1.23 6.97 -19.40
C GLY A 93 2.46 7.35 -18.58
N ARG A 94 2.62 6.81 -17.38
CA ARG A 94 3.74 7.10 -16.48
C ARG A 94 4.71 5.93 -16.37
N GLU A 95 5.99 6.23 -16.19
CA GLU A 95 7.01 5.22 -15.88
C GLU A 95 6.86 4.80 -14.42
N ALA A 96 6.71 3.50 -14.17
CA ALA A 96 6.56 2.97 -12.82
C ALA A 96 7.35 1.67 -12.60
N THR A 97 7.91 1.55 -11.41
CA THR A 97 8.53 0.33 -10.90
C THR A 97 7.86 -0.09 -9.60
N GLY A 98 8.05 -1.35 -9.20
CA GLY A 98 7.36 -1.93 -8.06
C GLY A 98 8.30 -2.72 -7.16
N GLU A 99 8.08 -2.66 -5.86
CA GLU A 99 8.81 -3.43 -4.86
C GLU A 99 7.92 -3.79 -3.67
N ILE A 100 8.19 -4.97 -3.12
CA ILE A 100 7.53 -5.47 -1.92
C ILE A 100 8.43 -5.18 -0.72
N THR A 101 7.87 -4.59 0.33
CA THR A 101 8.60 -4.35 1.59
C THR A 101 8.26 -5.40 2.64
N GLU A 102 8.98 -5.39 3.76
CA GLU A 102 8.53 -6.09 4.97
C GLU A 102 7.31 -5.37 5.58
N ASP A 103 6.72 -5.94 6.63
CA ASP A 103 5.50 -5.43 7.29
C ASP A 103 5.64 -3.96 7.74
N ASP A 104 6.83 -3.54 8.21
CA ASP A 104 7.17 -2.12 8.40
C ASP A 104 7.84 -1.56 7.13
N PRO A 105 7.17 -0.67 6.36
CA PRO A 105 7.73 -0.06 5.16
C PRO A 105 8.69 1.09 5.44
N LEU A 106 8.74 1.65 6.66
CA LEU A 106 9.54 2.84 6.95
C LEU A 106 11.04 2.64 6.65
N PRO A 107 11.67 1.51 7.01
CA PRO A 107 13.06 1.25 6.62
C PRO A 107 13.30 1.29 5.11
N ALA A 108 12.37 0.76 4.31
CA ALA A 108 12.47 0.77 2.85
C ALA A 108 12.33 2.19 2.29
N LEU A 109 11.36 2.97 2.78
CA LEU A 109 11.20 4.38 2.44
C LEU A 109 12.48 5.18 2.77
N ARG A 110 13.01 5.00 3.99
CA ARG A 110 14.22 5.70 4.45
C ARG A 110 15.42 5.36 3.57
N GLY A 111 15.58 4.08 3.22
CA GLY A 111 16.63 3.62 2.31
C GLY A 111 16.52 4.20 0.90
N ALA A 112 15.31 4.22 0.34
CA ALA A 112 15.05 4.78 -0.98
C ALA A 112 15.30 6.30 -1.02
N VAL A 113 14.84 7.05 -0.02
CA VAL A 113 15.09 8.50 0.08
C VAL A 113 16.58 8.79 0.26
N ALA A 114 17.28 8.04 1.11
CA ALA A 114 18.72 8.19 1.32
C ALA A 114 19.56 7.86 0.07
N GLY A 115 19.03 7.01 -0.82
CA GLY A 115 19.63 6.71 -2.13
C GLY A 115 19.60 7.88 -3.12
N GLY A 116 18.80 8.92 -2.84
CA GLY A 116 18.66 10.12 -3.67
C GLY A 116 17.72 9.94 -4.87
N GLY A 117 17.36 11.06 -5.50
CA GLY A 117 16.44 11.08 -6.64
C GLY A 117 14.96 10.94 -6.29
N VAL A 118 14.63 10.81 -4.99
CA VAL A 118 13.27 10.88 -4.48
C VAL A 118 12.98 12.31 -4.07
N ARG A 119 11.95 12.91 -4.66
CA ARG A 119 11.52 14.28 -4.31
C ARG A 119 10.40 14.33 -3.30
N GLU A 120 9.57 13.29 -3.26
CA GLU A 120 8.32 13.25 -2.51
C GLU A 120 7.92 11.78 -2.25
N VAL A 121 7.17 11.58 -1.17
CA VAL A 121 6.52 10.32 -0.82
C VAL A 121 5.01 10.53 -0.78
N VAL A 122 4.27 9.68 -1.46
CA VAL A 122 2.81 9.58 -1.38
C VAL A 122 2.47 8.30 -0.63
N VAL A 123 1.72 8.43 0.46
CA VAL A 123 1.18 7.30 1.20
C VAL A 123 -0.29 7.17 0.85
N VAL A 124 -0.72 5.98 0.41
CA VAL A 124 -2.10 5.68 0.04
C VAL A 124 -2.63 4.56 0.93
N THR A 125 -3.63 4.88 1.76
CA THR A 125 -4.26 3.93 2.69
C THR A 125 -5.77 3.92 2.53
N TYR A 126 -6.46 2.96 3.14
CA TYR A 126 -7.91 3.00 3.23
C TYR A 126 -8.39 3.86 4.41
N PRO A 127 -9.59 4.48 4.32
CA PRO A 127 -10.22 5.12 5.47
C PRO A 127 -10.70 4.04 6.45
N HIS A 128 -9.95 3.82 7.54
CA HIS A 128 -10.34 2.90 8.61
C HIS A 128 -11.29 3.61 9.59
N MET A 129 -12.49 3.06 9.79
CA MET A 129 -13.52 3.65 10.66
C MET A 129 -13.40 3.24 12.14
N VAL A 130 -12.47 2.36 12.47
CA VAL A 130 -12.25 1.79 13.81
C VAL A 130 -10.76 1.56 14.02
N GLU A 131 -10.32 1.70 15.28
CA GLU A 131 -8.95 1.74 15.81
C GLU A 131 -8.10 0.47 15.55
N ASP A 132 -7.94 0.05 14.30
CA ASP A 132 -6.93 -0.95 13.93
C ASP A 132 -5.70 -0.23 13.36
N THR A 133 -4.88 0.25 14.29
CA THR A 133 -3.84 1.27 14.10
C THR A 133 -2.53 0.80 13.44
N PHE A 134 -2.42 -0.44 12.94
CA PHE A 134 -1.12 -0.98 12.52
C PHE A 134 -0.53 -0.30 11.27
N HIS A 135 -1.37 0.15 10.33
CA HIS A 135 -0.95 0.83 9.09
C HIS A 135 -1.24 2.33 9.09
N THR A 136 -2.06 2.80 10.03
CA THR A 136 -2.62 4.16 10.07
C THR A 136 -1.56 5.25 10.28
N ASP A 137 -0.40 4.91 10.84
CA ASP A 137 0.64 5.90 11.16
C ASP A 137 1.78 5.97 10.14
N TRP A 138 1.72 5.26 9.00
CA TRP A 138 2.82 5.32 8.02
C TRP A 138 3.03 6.73 7.47
N ALA A 139 1.96 7.47 7.18
CA ALA A 139 2.06 8.83 6.71
C ALA A 139 2.69 9.77 7.75
N SER A 140 2.27 9.65 9.01
CA SER A 140 2.79 10.50 10.10
C SER A 140 4.23 10.13 10.47
N ARG A 141 4.56 8.83 10.60
CA ARG A 141 5.95 8.37 10.75
C ARG A 141 6.83 8.78 9.58
N ALA A 142 6.32 8.71 8.35
CA ALA A 142 7.08 9.16 7.18
C ALA A 142 7.33 10.67 7.23
N ARG A 143 6.35 11.48 7.65
CA ARG A 143 6.53 12.94 7.84
C ARG A 143 7.59 13.25 8.89
N ASP A 144 7.63 12.48 9.98
CA ASP A 144 8.58 12.69 11.08
C ASP A 144 10.00 12.23 10.73
N GLU A 145 10.13 11.15 9.97
CA GLU A 145 11.42 10.50 9.73
C GLU A 145 12.06 10.84 8.37
N LEU A 146 11.26 11.23 7.38
CA LEU A 146 11.72 11.50 6.02
C LEU A 146 11.88 13.01 5.80
N HIS A 147 13.03 13.41 5.27
CA HIS A 147 13.34 14.82 5.01
C HIS A 147 12.84 15.27 3.62
N VAL A 148 11.73 14.68 3.15
CA VAL A 148 11.06 15.00 1.88
C VAL A 148 9.57 15.24 2.15
N PRO A 149 8.86 16.02 1.32
CA PRO A 149 7.42 16.14 1.40
C PRO A 149 6.71 14.77 1.43
N VAL A 150 5.70 14.67 2.28
CA VAL A 150 4.87 13.45 2.41
C VAL A 150 3.40 13.81 2.28
N LEU A 151 2.77 13.32 1.23
CA LEU A 151 1.33 13.42 0.99
C LEU A 151 0.63 12.14 1.46
N HIS A 152 -0.56 12.29 2.04
CA HIS A 152 -1.40 11.15 2.42
C HIS A 152 -2.73 11.22 1.67
N LEU A 153 -3.05 10.12 0.97
CA LEU A 153 -4.25 9.93 0.18
C LEU A 153 -5.06 8.77 0.74
N TYR A 154 -6.38 8.93 0.74
CA TYR A 154 -7.30 7.83 1.02
C TYR A 154 -7.79 7.21 -0.28
N SER A 155 -7.49 5.92 -0.49
CA SER A 155 -7.87 5.19 -1.71
C SER A 155 -9.38 5.25 -1.95
N GLY A 156 -9.79 5.41 -3.21
CA GLY A 156 -11.19 5.49 -3.61
C GLY A 156 -11.90 6.79 -3.21
N THR A 157 -11.16 7.77 -2.68
CA THR A 157 -11.70 9.09 -2.33
C THR A 157 -10.82 10.21 -2.90
N SER A 158 -11.37 11.41 -3.02
CA SER A 158 -10.61 12.63 -3.36
C SER A 158 -10.12 13.39 -2.11
N GLU A 159 -10.25 12.81 -0.91
CA GLU A 159 -9.91 13.48 0.34
C GLU A 159 -8.41 13.34 0.64
N LEU A 160 -7.78 14.44 1.04
CA LEU A 160 -6.36 14.52 1.45
C LEU A 160 -6.28 14.55 2.98
N GLY A 161 -5.38 13.74 3.58
CA GLY A 161 -5.18 13.60 5.03
C GLY A 161 -3.86 14.16 5.57
#